data_AF-A0A418ZRI9-F1
#
_entry.id   AF-A0A418ZRI9-F1
#
_cell.length_a   1.000
_cell.length_b   1.000
_cell.length_c   1.000
_cell.angle_alpha   90.00
_cell.angle_beta   90.00
_cell.angle_gamma   90.00
#
_symmetry.space_group_name_H-M   'P 1'
#
loop_
_entity.id
_entity.type
_entity.pdbx_description
1 polymer ?
#
loop_
_entity_poly.entity_id
_entity_poly.type
_entity_poly.pdbx_seq_one_letter_code
_entity_poly.pdbx_strand_id
1 'polypeptide(L)'
;MSDALDLIATAEALLRDAVAPGGSDARYHALLAANALAMARRELSSPPPAPDHADPAAIRAGRHDGDRALHDRLLRDARRRAWIADPDAVDRD
;
A
#
# COMPACT_ATOMS: atom_id res chain seq x y z
N MET A 1 -1.06 13.27 5.70
CA MET A 1 -1.69 13.09 4.38
C MET A 1 -1.89 11.59 4.21
N SER A 2 -2.96 11.12 3.56
CA SER A 2 -3.22 9.66 3.40
C SER A 2 -2.30 9.08 2.33
N ASP A 3 -1.79 7.86 2.50
CA ASP A 3 -0.92 7.19 1.50
C ASP A 3 -1.58 7.16 0.10
N ALA A 4 -2.89 6.94 0.03
CA ALA A 4 -3.67 7.04 -1.21
C ALA A 4 -3.60 8.41 -1.90
N LEU A 5 -3.60 9.52 -1.16
CA LEU A 5 -3.49 10.88 -1.72
C LEU A 5 -2.09 11.11 -2.29
N ASP A 6 -1.06 10.58 -1.63
CA ASP A 6 0.32 10.68 -2.09
C ASP A 6 0.53 9.85 -3.39
N LEU A 7 -0.11 8.68 -3.48
CA LEU A 7 -0.13 7.87 -4.71
C LEU A 7 -0.83 8.59 -5.87
N ILE A 8 -1.97 9.24 -5.62
CA ILE A 8 -2.68 10.03 -6.64
C ILE A 8 -1.81 11.20 -7.11
N ALA A 9 -1.22 11.95 -6.19
CA ALA A 9 -0.34 13.08 -6.53
C ALA A 9 0.88 12.63 -7.34
N THR A 10 1.46 11.47 -7.01
CA THR A 10 2.58 10.88 -7.76
C THR A 10 2.16 10.50 -9.20
N ALA A 11 0.99 9.89 -9.36
CA ALA A 11 0.47 9.55 -10.68
C ALA A 11 0.20 10.80 -11.53
N GLU A 12 -0.36 11.86 -10.94
CA GLU A 12 -0.59 13.13 -11.63
C GLU A 12 0.70 13.77 -12.12
N ALA A 13 1.75 13.79 -11.29
CA ALA A 13 3.05 14.30 -11.67
C ALA A 13 3.66 13.51 -12.86
N LEU A 14 3.64 12.18 -12.79
CA LEU A 14 4.13 11.31 -13.87
C LEU A 14 3.39 11.55 -15.19
N LEU A 15 2.06 11.65 -15.14
CA LEU A 15 1.26 11.89 -16.35
C LEU A 15 1.58 13.26 -16.97
N ARG A 16 1.71 14.30 -16.15
CA ARG A 16 1.98 15.66 -16.61
C ARG A 16 3.39 15.83 -17.18
N ASP A 17 4.38 15.24 -16.52
CA ASP A 17 5.79 15.58 -16.78
C ASP A 17 6.46 14.57 -17.72
N ALA A 18 6.00 13.31 -17.76
CA ALA A 18 6.64 12.25 -18.53
C ALA A 18 5.77 11.65 -19.64
N VAL A 19 4.44 11.77 -19.55
CA VAL A 19 3.51 11.20 -20.56
C VAL A 19 2.97 12.27 -21.51
N ALA A 20 2.47 13.40 -20.98
CA ALA A 20 1.90 14.47 -21.80
C ALA A 20 2.86 15.09 -22.83
N PRO A 21 4.17 15.25 -22.53
CA PRO A 21 5.14 15.71 -23.55
C PRO A 21 5.35 14.71 -24.69
N GLY A 22 4.88 13.46 -24.55
CA GLY A 22 5.16 12.35 -25.45
C GLY A 22 6.63 11.91 -25.38
N GLY A 23 6.95 10.78 -26.02
CA GLY A 23 8.32 10.25 -26.06
C GLY A 23 8.38 8.72 -26.01
N SER A 24 9.58 8.17 -26.19
CA SER A 24 9.82 6.71 -26.15
C SER A 24 9.35 6.07 -24.84
N ASP A 25 9.47 6.81 -23.74
CA ASP A 25 9.24 6.29 -22.39
C ASP A 25 7.81 6.57 -21.89
N ALA A 26 7.01 7.32 -22.66
CA ALA A 26 5.65 7.72 -22.28
C ALA A 26 4.76 6.50 -21.95
N ARG A 27 4.94 5.38 -22.67
CA ARG A 27 4.22 4.13 -22.38
C ARG A 27 4.58 3.57 -21.01
N TYR A 28 5.86 3.55 -20.65
CA TYR A 28 6.31 3.05 -19.35
C TYR A 28 5.76 3.90 -18.22
N HIS A 29 5.88 5.23 -18.33
CA HIS A 29 5.39 6.14 -17.30
C HIS A 29 3.86 6.14 -17.17
N ALA A 30 3.13 5.95 -18.27
CA ALA A 30 1.67 5.77 -18.22
C ALA A 30 1.26 4.50 -17.46
N LEU A 31 1.97 3.39 -17.67
CA LEU A 31 1.73 2.14 -16.92
C LEU A 31 2.08 2.29 -15.43
N LEU A 32 3.17 3.02 -15.11
CA LEU A 32 3.54 3.33 -13.74
C LEU A 32 2.46 4.17 -13.02
N ALA A 33 1.96 5.22 -13.67
CA ALA A 33 0.89 6.04 -13.14
C ALA A 33 -0.41 5.24 -12.96
N ALA A 34 -0.76 4.39 -13.93
CA ALA A 34 -1.93 3.50 -13.82
C ALA A 34 -1.81 2.53 -12.64
N ASN A 35 -0.62 2.00 -12.36
CA ASN A 35 -0.39 1.14 -11.20
C ASN A 35 -0.57 1.92 -9.88
N ALA A 36 0.04 3.10 -9.75
CA ALA A 36 -0.12 3.95 -8.57
C ALA A 36 -1.59 4.31 -8.29
N LEU A 37 -2.37 4.63 -9.33
CA LEU A 37 -3.80 4.88 -9.20
C LEU A 37 -4.59 3.62 -8.79
N ALA A 38 -4.20 2.45 -9.29
CA ALA A 38 -4.83 1.19 -8.89
C ALA A 38 -4.58 0.87 -7.41
N MET A 39 -3.36 1.13 -6.89
CA MET A 39 -3.03 1.03 -5.47
C MET A 39 -3.87 2.01 -4.64
N ALA A 40 -3.92 3.28 -5.03
CA ALA A 40 -4.71 4.30 -4.33
C ALA A 40 -6.20 3.91 -4.26
N ARG A 41 -6.77 3.41 -5.37
CA ARG A 41 -8.15 2.94 -5.41
C ARG A 41 -8.39 1.79 -4.43
N ARG A 42 -7.47 0.81 -4.35
CA ARG A 42 -7.58 -0.32 -3.40
C ARG A 42 -7.55 0.18 -1.96
N GLU A 43 -6.63 1.09 -1.65
CA GLU A 43 -6.51 1.67 -0.32
C GLU A 43 -7.78 2.43 0.10
N LEU A 44 -8.32 3.28 -0.79
CA LEU A 44 -9.56 4.02 -0.55
C LEU A 44 -10.78 3.10 -0.42
N SER A 45 -10.80 1.96 -1.12
CA SER A 45 -11.89 0.98 -1.05
C SER A 45 -11.78 0.04 0.15
N SER A 46 -10.65 0.05 0.86
CA SER A 46 -10.34 -0.83 1.98
C SER A 46 -9.80 -0.01 3.14
N PRO A 47 -10.66 0.71 3.89
CA PRO A 47 -10.23 1.59 4.97
C PRO A 47 -9.34 0.87 5.98
N PRO A 48 -8.28 1.52 6.48
CA PRO A 48 -7.35 0.88 7.39
C PRO A 48 -8.03 0.51 8.72
N PRO A 49 -7.65 -0.62 9.33
CA PRO A 49 -8.03 -0.88 10.72
C PRO A 49 -7.44 0.22 11.63
N ALA A 50 -8.03 0.39 12.82
CA ALA A 50 -7.53 1.35 13.80
C ALA A 50 -6.03 1.10 14.04
N PRO A 51 -5.18 2.15 14.05
CA PRO A 51 -3.75 1.99 14.21
C PRO A 51 -3.44 1.42 15.60
N ASP A 52 -2.87 0.21 15.62
CA ASP A 52 -2.35 -0.42 16.84
C ASP A 52 -0.83 -0.23 16.84
N HIS A 53 -0.37 0.76 17.61
CA HIS A 53 1.04 1.12 17.71
C HIS A 53 1.76 0.22 18.73
N ALA A 54 1.78 -1.09 18.49
CA ALA A 54 2.67 -1.97 19.24
C ALA A 54 4.12 -1.61 18.88
N ASP A 55 4.93 -1.32 19.91
CA ASP A 55 6.35 -0.98 19.76
C ASP A 55 7.11 -2.13 19.05
N PRO A 56 7.71 -1.91 17.86
CA PRO A 56 8.45 -2.94 17.15
C PRO A 56 9.64 -3.50 17.93
N ALA A 57 10.22 -2.74 18.87
CA ALA A 57 11.26 -3.25 19.76
C ALA A 57 10.67 -4.20 20.83
N ALA A 58 9.47 -3.92 21.33
CA ALA A 58 8.73 -4.80 22.23
C ALA A 58 8.36 -6.13 21.58
N ILE A 59 7.88 -6.07 20.33
CA ILE A 59 7.56 -7.25 19.52
C ILE A 59 8.82 -8.11 19.36
N ARG A 60 9.94 -7.51 18.92
CA ARG A 60 11.21 -8.24 18.73
C ARG A 60 11.79 -8.81 20.02
N ALA A 61 11.52 -8.18 21.16
CA ALA A 61 11.92 -8.67 22.47
C ALA A 61 11.00 -9.77 23.03
N GLY A 62 10.00 -10.22 22.28
CA GLY A 62 9.06 -11.29 22.67
C GLY A 62 8.03 -10.86 23.72
N ARG A 63 7.87 -9.56 23.99
CA ARG A 63 6.94 -9.07 25.03
C ARG A 63 5.47 -9.40 24.75
N HIS A 64 5.15 -9.81 23.52
CA HIS A 64 3.80 -10.11 23.06
C HIS A 64 3.63 -11.53 22.51
N ASP A 65 4.58 -12.44 22.71
CA ASP A 65 4.54 -13.78 22.08
C ASP A 65 3.32 -14.63 22.47
N GLY A 66 2.75 -14.38 23.65
CA GLY A 66 1.50 -15.02 24.10
C GLY A 66 0.22 -14.34 23.61
N ASP A 67 0.30 -13.16 22.99
CA ASP A 67 -0.85 -12.39 22.56
C ASP A 67 -1.27 -12.75 21.12
N ARG A 68 -2.01 -13.86 21.02
CA ARG A 68 -2.57 -14.32 19.74
C ARG A 68 -3.49 -13.28 19.09
N ALA A 69 -4.21 -12.50 19.89
CA ALA A 69 -5.12 -11.49 19.36
C ALA A 69 -4.35 -10.36 18.68
N LEU A 70 -3.22 -9.92 19.26
CA LEU A 70 -2.31 -8.97 18.64
C LEU A 70 -1.69 -9.53 17.37
N HIS A 71 -1.19 -10.76 17.41
CA HIS A 71 -0.66 -11.44 16.23
C HIS A 71 -1.66 -11.43 15.07
N ASP A 72 -2.90 -11.88 15.31
CA ASP A 72 -3.93 -11.97 14.27
C ASP A 72 -4.31 -10.59 13.71
N ARG A 73 -4.26 -9.53 14.53
CA ARG A 73 -4.46 -8.15 14.07
C ARG A 73 -3.33 -7.68 13.16
N LEU A 74 -2.08 -7.85 13.59
CA LEU A 74 -0.90 -7.44 12.82
C LEU A 74 -0.80 -8.21 11.50
N LEU A 75 -1.10 -9.52 11.51
CA LEU A 75 -1.13 -10.35 10.31
C LEU A 75 -2.20 -9.89 9.33
N ARG A 76 -3.42 -9.57 9.79
CA ARG A 76 -4.47 -9.02 8.93
C ARG A 76 -4.08 -7.68 8.31
N ASP A 77 -3.48 -6.78 9.09
CA ASP A 77 -3.02 -5.49 8.56
C ASP A 77 -1.88 -5.66 7.54
N ALA A 78 -0.90 -6.53 7.83
CA ALA A 78 0.18 -6.86 6.90
C ALA A 78 -0.34 -7.45 5.58
N ARG A 79 -1.27 -8.42 5.65
CA ARG A 79 -1.93 -9.00 4.47
C ARG A 79 -2.68 -7.94 3.66
N ARG A 80 -3.41 -7.04 4.31
CA ARG A 80 -4.09 -5.92 3.64
C ARG A 80 -3.09 -5.03 2.90
N ARG A 81 -1.99 -4.64 3.54
CA ARG A 81 -0.96 -3.79 2.91
C ARG A 81 -0.29 -4.49 1.73
N ALA A 82 0.01 -5.77 1.86
CA ALA A 82 0.55 -6.57 0.76
C ALA A 82 -0.42 -6.59 -0.44
N TRP A 83 -1.71 -6.85 -0.20
CA TRP A 83 -2.74 -6.85 -1.24
C TRP A 83 -2.95 -5.48 -1.92
N ILE A 84 -2.81 -4.37 -1.19
CA ILE A 84 -2.89 -3.02 -1.77
C ILE A 84 -1.77 -2.82 -2.79
N ALA A 85 -0.54 -3.24 -2.45
CA ALA A 85 0.62 -3.13 -3.33
C ALA A 85 0.54 -4.09 -4.52
N ASP A 86 0.28 -5.37 -4.23
CA ASP A 86 0.19 -6.44 -5.22
C ASP A 86 -0.97 -7.38 -4.85
N PRO A 87 -2.05 -7.39 -5.66
CA PRO A 87 -3.23 -8.21 -5.36
C PRO A 87 -2.96 -9.72 -5.45
N ASP A 88 -1.86 -10.15 -6.08
CA ASP A 88 -1.49 -11.56 -6.24
C ASP A 88 -0.46 -12.00 -5.18
N ALA A 89 0.03 -11.08 -4.33
CA ALA A 89 1.02 -11.38 -3.29
C ALA A 89 0.45 -12.11 -2.07
N VAL A 90 -0.87 -12.25 -1.98
CA VAL A 90 -1.56 -12.93 -0.88
C VAL A 90 -2.57 -13.89 -1.47
N ASP A 91 -2.51 -15.16 -1.07
CA ASP A 91 -3.53 -16.14 -1.47
C ASP A 91 -4.92 -15.67 -1.02
N ARG A 92 -5.93 -15.88 -1.88
CA ARG A 92 -7.33 -15.73 -1.49
C ARG A 92 -7.68 -16.90 -0.59
N ASP A 93 -7.71 -16.66 0.73
CA ASP A 93 -8.33 -17.57 1.72
C ASP A 93 -9.78 -17.92 1.31
#